data_AF-A0A2Z6S4H2-F1
#
_entry.id   AF-A0A2Z6S4H2-F1
#
_cell.length_a   1.000
_cell.length_b   1.000
_cell.length_c   1.000
_cell.angle_alpha   90.00
_cell.angle_beta   90.00
_cell.angle_gamma   90.00
#
_symmetry.space_group_name_H-M   'P 1'
#
loop_
_entity.id
_entity.type
_entity.pdbx_description
1 polymer ?
#
loop_
_entity_poly.entity_id
_entity_poly.type
_entity_poly.pdbx_seq_one_letter_code
_entity_poly.pdbx_strand_id
1 'polypeptide(L)'
;MIAFEELKLTQLIKLAEDFLIKHHQSFLQNDPVEILQMTYSHKIFNNIQELCLEEIYLKPDILFNSVKLVNLPATLLGIILKQNDLTLNEIEIWENLVKWGLAQEKILNEDVSKWNQENFNIFERILHKFIPLIRFYDISSGDYFNKVRPYEQIYLKN
;
A
#
# COMPACT_ATOMS: atom_id res chain seq x y z
N MET A 1 40.28 -11.17 13.99
CA MET A 1 39.44 -11.99 13.10
C MET A 1 38.04 -11.38 12.98
N ILE A 2 37.34 -11.17 14.10
CA ILE A 2 36.01 -10.52 14.17
C ILE A 2 35.95 -9.17 13.42
N ALA A 3 36.85 -8.22 13.71
CA ALA A 3 36.84 -6.90 13.06
C ALA A 3 37.09 -6.93 11.53
N PHE A 4 37.74 -7.97 11.00
CA PHE A 4 37.98 -8.11 9.55
C PHE A 4 36.76 -8.68 8.82
N GLU A 5 36.04 -9.59 9.47
CA GLU A 5 34.79 -10.14 8.98
C GLU A 5 33.68 -9.08 8.99
N GLU A 6 33.61 -8.25 10.04
CA GLU A 6 32.72 -7.08 10.11
C GLU A 6 33.00 -6.10 8.96
N LEU A 7 34.27 -5.74 8.72
CA LEU A 7 34.65 -4.83 7.63
C LEU A 7 34.22 -5.35 6.25
N LYS A 8 34.43 -6.64 5.98
CA LYS A 8 34.00 -7.28 4.73
C LYS A 8 32.49 -7.25 4.54
N LEU A 9 31.75 -7.52 5.62
CA LEU A 9 30.29 -7.49 5.59
C LEU A 9 29.77 -6.08 5.30
N THR A 10 30.35 -5.05 5.91
CA THR A 10 29.99 -3.65 5.64
C THR A 10 30.27 -3.27 4.18
N GLN A 11 31.39 -3.71 3.60
CA GLN A 11 31.68 -3.45 2.19
C GLN A 11 30.68 -4.13 1.25
N LEU A 12 30.30 -5.38 1.55
CA LEU A 12 29.31 -6.11 0.77
C LEU A 12 27.94 -5.43 0.83
N ILE A 13 27.53 -4.99 2.03
CA ILE A 13 26.28 -4.24 2.23
C ILE A 13 26.28 -2.97 1.38
N LYS A 14 27.38 -2.21 1.39
CA LYS A 14 27.48 -0.98 0.60
C LYS A 14 27.40 -1.26 -0.90
N LEU A 15 28.08 -2.28 -1.39
CA LEU A 15 28.00 -2.68 -2.80
C LEU A 15 26.58 -3.10 -3.20
N ALA A 16 25.87 -3.82 -2.32
CA ALA A 16 24.48 -4.20 -2.55
C ALA A 16 23.56 -2.97 -2.56
N GLU A 17 23.75 -2.04 -1.62
CA GLU A 17 22.99 -0.78 -1.57
C GLU A 17 23.22 0.08 -2.82
N ASP A 18 24.48 0.29 -3.22
CA ASP A 18 24.85 1.05 -4.42
C ASP A 18 24.23 0.41 -5.69
N PHE A 19 24.21 -0.93 -5.77
CA PHE A 19 23.57 -1.65 -6.86
C PHE A 19 22.05 -1.45 -6.87
N LEU A 20 21.40 -1.59 -5.71
CA LEU A 20 19.95 -1.39 -5.60
C LEU A 20 19.56 0.06 -5.91
N ILE A 21 20.31 1.05 -5.42
CA ILE A 21 20.09 2.47 -5.74
C ILE A 21 20.24 2.69 -7.26
N LYS A 22 21.24 2.10 -7.91
CA LYS A 22 21.42 2.25 -9.35
C LYS A 22 20.27 1.65 -10.17
N HIS A 23 19.60 0.63 -9.65
CA HIS A 23 18.61 -0.16 -10.38
C HIS A 23 17.18 -0.07 -9.81
N HIS A 24 16.93 0.78 -8.80
CA HIS A 24 15.66 0.84 -8.05
C HIS A 24 14.44 1.02 -8.97
N GLN A 25 14.52 1.90 -9.97
CA GLN A 25 13.47 2.09 -10.97
C GLN A 25 13.09 0.79 -11.66
N SER A 26 14.07 -0.01 -12.10
CA SER A 26 13.79 -1.27 -12.76
C SER A 26 13.12 -2.25 -11.81
N PHE A 27 13.55 -2.31 -10.54
CA PHE A 27 12.92 -3.17 -9.55
C PHE A 27 11.49 -2.73 -9.25
N LEU A 28 11.26 -1.42 -9.13
CA LEU A 28 9.95 -0.84 -8.87
C LEU A 28 8.97 -1.10 -10.03
N GLN A 29 9.43 -1.01 -11.29
CA GLN A 29 8.62 -1.34 -12.46
C GLN A 29 8.30 -2.83 -12.58
N ASN A 30 9.22 -3.70 -12.13
CA ASN A 30 9.06 -5.14 -12.22
C ASN A 30 8.14 -5.69 -11.13
N ASP A 31 8.40 -5.33 -9.88
CA ASP A 31 7.60 -5.73 -8.73
C ASP A 31 7.69 -4.69 -7.59
N PRO A 32 6.81 -3.68 -7.59
CA PRO A 32 6.84 -2.62 -6.60
C PRO A 32 6.51 -3.15 -5.19
N VAL A 33 5.73 -4.22 -5.09
CA VAL A 33 5.33 -4.78 -3.80
C VAL A 33 6.49 -5.54 -3.17
N GLU A 34 7.21 -6.35 -3.95
CA GLU A 34 8.38 -7.09 -3.48
C GLU A 34 9.49 -6.15 -3.01
N ILE A 35 9.85 -5.13 -3.80
CA ILE A 35 10.91 -4.19 -3.39
C ILE A 35 10.53 -3.40 -2.14
N LEU A 36 9.27 -2.94 -2.00
CA LEU A 36 8.83 -2.25 -0.79
C LEU A 36 8.86 -3.17 0.43
N GLN A 37 8.42 -4.44 0.29
CA GLN A 37 8.48 -5.41 1.39
C GLN A 37 9.93 -5.72 1.79
N MET A 38 10.82 -5.94 0.81
CA MET A 38 12.22 -6.23 1.03
C MET A 38 12.91 -5.09 1.77
N THR A 39 12.75 -3.87 1.27
CA THR A 39 13.39 -2.67 1.85
C THR A 39 12.83 -2.34 3.23
N TYR A 40 11.51 -2.47 3.43
CA TYR A 40 10.88 -2.24 4.74
C TYR A 40 11.32 -3.23 5.82
N SER A 41 11.63 -4.48 5.43
CA SER A 41 12.06 -5.52 6.38
C SER A 41 13.49 -5.29 6.89
N HIS A 42 14.27 -4.46 6.22
CA HIS A 42 15.69 -4.26 6.51
C HIS A 42 16.06 -2.78 6.57
N LYS A 43 16.27 -2.26 7.78
CA LYS A 43 16.63 -0.85 8.04
C LYS A 43 17.83 -0.32 7.25
N ILE A 44 18.72 -1.23 6.85
CA ILE A 44 19.91 -0.91 6.04
C ILE A 44 19.51 -0.38 4.66
N PHE A 45 18.32 -0.71 4.16
CA PHE A 45 17.80 -0.29 2.86
C PHE A 45 16.81 0.88 2.93
N ASN A 46 16.80 1.64 4.04
CA ASN A 46 15.90 2.80 4.19
C ASN A 46 16.06 3.82 3.05
N ASN A 47 17.29 4.13 2.63
CA ASN A 47 17.53 5.07 1.52
C ASN A 47 16.85 4.61 0.23
N ILE A 48 16.88 3.31 -0.07
CA ILE A 48 16.24 2.74 -1.26
C ILE A 48 14.71 2.77 -1.10
N GLN A 49 14.22 2.51 0.12
CA GLN A 49 12.80 2.62 0.42
C GLN A 49 12.28 4.04 0.18
N GLU A 50 13.00 5.06 0.65
CA GLU A 50 12.65 6.47 0.44
C GLU A 50 12.61 6.82 -1.05
N LEU A 51 13.65 6.43 -1.82
CA LEU A 51 13.66 6.61 -3.28
C LEU A 51 12.46 5.93 -3.96
N CYS A 52 12.14 4.69 -3.58
CA CYS A 52 10.99 3.97 -4.14
C CYS A 52 9.66 4.67 -3.81
N LEU A 53 9.51 5.17 -2.58
CA LEU A 53 8.31 5.89 -2.15
C LEU A 53 8.16 7.22 -2.89
N GLU A 54 9.24 7.99 -3.06
CA GLU A 54 9.25 9.22 -3.86
C GLU A 54 8.75 8.97 -5.29
N GLU A 55 9.22 7.89 -5.94
CA GLU A 55 8.75 7.52 -7.27
C GLU A 55 7.28 7.12 -7.30
N ILE A 56 6.79 6.39 -6.28
CA ILE A 56 5.38 6.03 -6.16
C ILE A 56 4.51 7.27 -5.93
N TYR A 57 4.95 8.24 -5.14
CA TYR A 57 4.18 9.48 -4.94
C TYR A 57 4.04 10.28 -6.23
N LEU A 58 5.08 10.29 -7.06
CA LEU A 58 5.07 10.94 -8.38
C LEU A 58 4.31 10.14 -9.45
N LYS A 59 4.31 8.81 -9.36
CA LYS A 59 3.70 7.88 -10.34
C LYS A 59 3.00 6.74 -9.61
N PRO A 60 1.85 7.01 -8.96
CA PRO A 60 1.15 6.03 -8.12
C PRO A 60 0.72 4.79 -8.89
N ASP A 61 0.45 4.94 -10.19
CA ASP A 61 0.13 3.84 -11.11
C ASP A 61 1.09 2.66 -11.03
N ILE A 62 2.38 2.90 -10.75
CA ILE A 62 3.38 1.85 -10.65
C ILE A 62 2.95 0.81 -9.60
N LEU A 63 2.50 1.29 -8.43
CA LEU A 63 2.05 0.44 -7.33
C LEU A 63 0.56 0.07 -7.48
N PHE A 64 -0.30 1.05 -7.73
CA PHE A 64 -1.75 0.87 -7.64
C PHE A 64 -2.35 0.06 -8.80
N ASN A 65 -1.69 -0.01 -9.97
CA ASN A 65 -2.09 -0.91 -11.05
C ASN A 65 -1.52 -2.32 -10.91
N SER A 66 -0.66 -2.57 -9.91
CA SER A 66 -0.09 -3.90 -9.67
C SER A 66 -1.15 -4.85 -9.12
N VAL A 67 -1.32 -6.00 -9.79
CA VAL A 67 -2.14 -7.11 -9.26
C VAL A 67 -1.62 -7.62 -7.91
N LYS A 68 -0.34 -7.38 -7.61
CA LYS A 68 0.29 -7.78 -6.34
C LYS A 68 -0.03 -6.81 -5.20
N LEU A 69 -0.69 -5.66 -5.45
CA LEU A 69 -1.04 -4.67 -4.43
C LEU A 69 -1.72 -5.30 -3.21
N VAL A 70 -2.59 -6.28 -3.44
CA VAL A 70 -3.30 -7.04 -2.39
C VAL A 70 -2.37 -7.72 -1.37
N ASN A 71 -1.11 -7.96 -1.74
CA ASN A 71 -0.09 -8.55 -0.87
C ASN A 71 0.71 -7.48 -0.09
N LEU A 72 0.50 -6.18 -0.35
CA LEU A 72 1.22 -5.12 0.33
C LEU A 72 0.87 -5.12 1.83
N PRO A 73 1.86 -5.13 2.74
CA PRO A 73 1.59 -5.11 4.16
C PRO A 73 0.78 -3.88 4.57
N ALA A 74 -0.18 -4.08 5.46
CA ALA A 74 -1.07 -3.03 5.93
C ALA A 74 -0.33 -1.81 6.51
N THR A 75 0.89 -1.98 7.00
CA THR A 75 1.74 -0.87 7.50
C THR A 75 2.31 -0.03 6.36
N LEU A 76 2.79 -0.68 5.30
CA LEU A 76 3.31 0.01 4.11
C LEU A 76 2.20 0.74 3.37
N LEU A 77 1.04 0.09 3.18
CA LEU A 77 -0.12 0.76 2.60
C LEU A 77 -0.50 2.00 3.41
N GLY A 78 -0.48 1.91 4.74
CA GLY A 78 -0.78 3.04 5.61
C GLY A 78 0.24 4.18 5.54
N ILE A 79 1.52 3.89 5.31
CA ILE A 79 2.56 4.91 5.07
C ILE A 79 2.29 5.64 3.76
N ILE A 80 1.99 4.89 2.70
CA ILE A 80 1.74 5.44 1.36
C ILE A 80 0.49 6.33 1.36
N LEU A 81 -0.61 5.86 1.95
CA LEU A 81 -1.88 6.60 1.99
C LEU A 81 -1.86 7.84 2.90
N LYS A 82 -0.91 7.93 3.83
CA LYS A 82 -0.77 9.13 4.69
C LYS A 82 -0.11 10.30 3.96
N GLN A 83 0.55 10.05 2.82
CA GLN A 83 1.29 11.09 2.14
C GLN A 83 0.33 11.98 1.34
N ASN A 84 0.38 13.28 1.61
CA ASN A 84 -0.49 14.25 0.93
C ASN A 84 -0.15 14.46 -0.55
N ASP A 85 1.07 14.11 -0.96
CA ASP A 85 1.62 14.32 -2.30
C ASP A 85 1.29 13.17 -3.27
N LEU A 86 0.52 12.17 -2.84
CA LEU A 86 0.10 11.07 -3.70
C LEU A 86 -0.80 11.60 -4.82
N THR A 87 -0.31 11.62 -6.06
CA THR A 87 -1.03 12.17 -7.22
C THR A 87 -2.05 11.18 -7.82
N LEU A 88 -2.85 10.52 -6.97
CA LEU A 88 -3.88 9.57 -7.38
C LEU A 88 -5.26 10.12 -6.99
N ASN A 89 -6.27 9.97 -7.85
CA ASN A 89 -7.61 10.43 -7.51
C ASN A 89 -8.15 9.68 -6.30
N GLU A 90 -8.85 10.39 -5.42
CA GLU A 90 -9.31 9.81 -4.14
C GLU A 90 -10.24 8.60 -4.34
N ILE A 91 -11.01 8.58 -5.43
CA ILE A 91 -11.83 7.44 -5.79
C ILE A 91 -11.01 6.20 -6.17
N GLU A 92 -9.89 6.38 -6.87
CA GLU A 92 -9.01 5.28 -7.25
C GLU A 92 -8.29 4.72 -6.03
N ILE A 93 -7.94 5.57 -5.06
CA ILE A 93 -7.44 5.15 -3.75
C ILE A 93 -8.48 4.26 -3.07
N TRP A 94 -9.74 4.71 -3.00
CA TRP A 94 -10.83 3.97 -2.38
C TRP A 94 -11.05 2.59 -3.06
N GLU A 95 -11.14 2.54 -4.39
CA GLU A 95 -11.36 1.30 -5.12
C GLU A 95 -10.21 0.29 -4.91
N ASN A 96 -8.96 0.77 -4.88
CA ASN A 96 -7.81 -0.08 -4.59
C ASN A 96 -7.77 -0.55 -3.13
N LEU A 97 -8.17 0.31 -2.18
CA LEU A 97 -8.28 -0.06 -0.78
C LEU A 97 -9.36 -1.13 -0.56
N VAL A 98 -10.49 -1.03 -1.26
CA VAL A 98 -11.55 -2.05 -1.25
C VAL A 98 -11.03 -3.37 -1.81
N LYS A 99 -10.37 -3.37 -2.97
CA LYS A 99 -9.74 -4.57 -3.55
C LYS A 99 -8.73 -5.20 -2.59
N TRP A 100 -7.87 -4.37 -1.99
CA TRP A 100 -6.90 -4.81 -0.98
C TRP A 100 -7.60 -5.45 0.22
N GLY A 101 -8.65 -4.81 0.75
CA GLY A 101 -9.40 -5.28 1.90
C GLY A 101 -10.11 -6.61 1.65
N LEU A 102 -10.76 -6.76 0.49
CA LEU A 102 -11.47 -7.99 0.10
C LEU A 102 -10.49 -9.17 -0.02
N ALA A 103 -9.25 -8.92 -0.43
CA ALA A 103 -8.23 -9.95 -0.54
C ALA A 103 -7.66 -10.40 0.81
N GLN A 104 -7.82 -9.61 1.89
CA GLN A 104 -7.29 -9.97 3.22
C GLN A 104 -8.07 -11.12 3.86
N GLU A 105 -9.38 -11.23 3.59
CA GLU A 105 -10.26 -12.24 4.14
C GLU A 105 -11.06 -12.93 3.04
N LYS A 106 -10.67 -14.17 2.70
CA LYS A 106 -11.25 -14.96 1.59
C LYS A 106 -12.75 -15.28 1.73
N ILE A 107 -13.37 -14.95 2.86
CA ILE A 107 -14.76 -15.27 3.17
C ILE A 107 -15.71 -14.17 2.64
N LEU A 108 -15.19 -12.97 2.36
CA LEU A 108 -16.02 -11.86 1.90
C LEU A 108 -16.44 -12.08 0.44
N ASN A 109 -17.74 -11.92 0.18
CA ASN A 109 -18.26 -11.91 -1.18
C ASN A 109 -17.82 -10.62 -1.87
N GLU A 110 -17.41 -10.68 -3.15
CA GLU A 110 -17.10 -9.46 -3.91
C GLU A 110 -18.34 -8.57 -4.09
N ASP A 111 -19.54 -9.18 -4.14
CA ASP A 111 -20.81 -8.48 -4.23
C ASP A 111 -21.30 -8.04 -2.84
N VAL A 112 -21.01 -6.77 -2.52
CA VAL A 112 -21.40 -6.12 -1.26
C VAL A 112 -22.91 -6.13 -1.01
N SER A 113 -23.75 -6.22 -2.05
CA SER A 113 -25.21 -6.30 -1.89
C SER A 113 -25.69 -7.57 -1.18
N LYS A 114 -24.83 -8.61 -1.14
CA LYS A 114 -25.09 -9.89 -0.48
C LYS A 114 -24.56 -9.94 0.95
N TRP A 115 -24.02 -8.85 1.47
CA TRP A 115 -23.39 -8.84 2.78
C TRP A 115 -24.40 -8.83 3.92
N ASN A 116 -24.12 -9.63 4.95
CA ASN A 116 -24.77 -9.53 6.23
C ASN A 116 -23.97 -8.60 7.17
N GLN A 117 -24.49 -8.35 8.37
CA GLN A 117 -23.84 -7.48 9.35
C GLN A 117 -22.44 -7.98 9.76
N GLU A 118 -22.21 -9.30 9.79
CA GLU A 118 -20.91 -9.88 10.12
C GLU A 118 -19.86 -9.56 9.06
N ASN A 119 -20.21 -9.66 7.78
CA ASN A 119 -19.33 -9.27 6.67
C ASN A 119 -18.93 -7.79 6.79
N PHE A 120 -19.88 -6.90 7.08
CA PHE A 120 -19.57 -5.49 7.31
C PHE A 120 -18.66 -5.27 8.52
N ASN A 121 -18.87 -5.97 9.64
CA ASN A 121 -18.01 -5.87 10.81
C ASN A 121 -16.57 -6.36 10.52
N ILE A 122 -16.43 -7.44 9.75
CA ILE A 122 -15.11 -7.96 9.34
C ILE A 122 -14.41 -6.92 8.47
N PHE A 123 -15.10 -6.39 7.46
CA PHE A 123 -14.53 -5.43 6.52
C PHE A 123 -14.19 -4.09 7.18
N GLU A 124 -15.05 -3.62 8.09
CA GLU A 124 -14.79 -2.47 8.93
C GLU A 124 -13.50 -2.64 9.73
N ARG A 125 -13.31 -3.78 10.41
CA ARG A 125 -12.07 -4.07 11.13
C ARG A 125 -10.82 -4.04 10.23
N ILE A 126 -10.92 -4.54 9.00
CA ILE A 126 -9.81 -4.54 8.03
C ILE A 126 -9.47 -3.10 7.61
N LEU A 127 -10.50 -2.30 7.31
CA LEU A 127 -10.33 -0.96 6.76
C LEU A 127 -10.26 0.16 7.80
N HIS A 128 -10.56 -0.13 9.07
CA HIS A 128 -10.74 0.85 10.15
C HIS A 128 -9.62 1.90 10.19
N LYS A 129 -8.37 1.47 10.12
CA LYS A 129 -7.20 2.36 10.21
C LYS A 129 -6.94 3.18 8.94
N PHE A 130 -7.55 2.80 7.82
CA PHE A 130 -7.39 3.44 6.52
C PHE A 130 -8.53 4.41 6.19
N ILE A 131 -9.75 4.17 6.71
CA ILE A 131 -10.91 5.05 6.50
C ILE A 131 -10.58 6.53 6.80
N PRO A 132 -9.91 6.89 7.91
CA PRO A 132 -9.55 8.29 8.19
C PRO A 132 -8.52 8.90 7.25
N LEU A 133 -7.86 8.09 6.41
CA LEU A 133 -6.88 8.54 5.42
C LEU A 133 -7.55 8.92 4.09
N ILE A 134 -8.83 8.57 3.90
CA ILE A 134 -9.57 8.85 2.68
C ILE A 134 -10.29 10.20 2.79
N ARG A 135 -10.04 11.08 1.83
CA ARG A 135 -10.66 12.40 1.70
C ARG A 135 -11.99 12.28 0.95
N PHE A 136 -13.01 11.70 1.58
CA PHE A 136 -14.32 11.48 0.93
C PHE A 136 -14.95 12.74 0.29
N TYR A 137 -14.59 13.94 0.76
CA TYR A 137 -15.05 15.21 0.18
C TYR A 137 -14.43 15.52 -1.19
N ASP A 138 -13.29 14.91 -1.55
CA ASP A 138 -12.64 15.03 -2.86
C ASP A 138 -13.19 14.01 -3.88
N ILE A 139 -14.11 13.12 -3.46
CA ILE A 139 -14.78 12.15 -4.33
C ILE A 139 -16.04 12.80 -4.94
N SER A 140 -16.24 12.62 -6.24
CA SER A 140 -17.43 13.11 -6.94
C SER A 140 -18.71 12.51 -6.34
N SER A 141 -19.83 13.24 -6.35
CA SER A 141 -21.08 12.73 -5.80
C SER A 141 -21.58 11.45 -6.50
N GLY A 142 -21.35 11.34 -7.80
CA GLY A 142 -21.68 10.15 -8.59
C GLY A 142 -20.83 8.94 -8.19
N ASP A 143 -19.51 9.11 -8.06
CA ASP A 143 -18.62 8.05 -7.61
C ASP A 143 -18.90 7.67 -6.16
N TYR A 144 -19.15 8.64 -5.28
CA TYR A 144 -19.51 8.39 -3.91
C TYR A 144 -20.76 7.50 -3.84
N PHE A 145 -21.82 7.87 -4.54
CA PHE A 145 -23.09 7.12 -4.53
C PHE A 145 -22.93 5.69 -5.06
N ASN A 146 -22.13 5.50 -6.11
CA ASN A 146 -22.01 4.20 -6.78
C ASN A 146 -20.95 3.28 -6.17
N LYS A 147 -19.86 3.83 -5.64
CA LYS A 147 -18.65 3.07 -5.27
C LYS A 147 -18.32 3.14 -3.78
N VAL A 148 -18.65 4.23 -3.09
CA VAL A 148 -18.36 4.41 -1.65
C VAL A 148 -19.56 4.02 -0.79
N ARG A 149 -20.74 4.52 -1.13
CA ARG A 149 -21.99 4.30 -0.41
C ARG A 149 -22.36 2.83 -0.19
N PRO A 150 -22.09 1.88 -1.10
CA PRO A 150 -22.37 0.47 -0.84
C PRO A 150 -21.71 -0.09 0.42
N TYR A 151 -20.62 0.54 0.88
CA TYR A 151 -19.88 0.16 2.08
C TYR A 151 -20.20 1.05 3.29
N GLU A 152 -21.23 1.91 3.24
CA GLU A 152 -21.48 2.94 4.26
C GLU A 152 -21.57 2.43 5.70
N GLN A 153 -22.02 1.19 5.87
CA GLN A 153 -22.13 0.55 7.18
C GLN A 153 -20.79 0.42 7.93
N ILE A 154 -19.65 0.53 7.26
CA ILE A 154 -18.33 0.42 7.90
C ILE A 154 -17.86 1.70 8.59
N TYR A 155 -18.49 2.86 8.33
CA TYR A 155 -18.09 4.14 8.95
C TYR A 155 -19.24 4.86 9.68
N LEU A 156 -20.45 4.30 9.66
CA LEU A 156 -21.62 4.83 10.37
C LEU A 156 -21.67 4.50 11.88
N LYS A 157 -20.62 3.88 12.44
CA LYS A 157 -20.54 3.51 13.86
C LYS A 157 -19.75 4.47 14.75
N ASN A 158 -19.36 5.63 14.22
CA ASN A 158 -18.70 6.69 15.00
C ASN A 158 -19.72 7.60 15.69
#